data_AF-A0A5J4X4M5-F1
#
_entry.id   AF-A0A5J4X4M5-F1
#
_cell.length_a   1.000
_cell.length_b   1.000
_cell.length_c   1.000
_cell.angle_alpha   90.00
_cell.angle_beta   90.00
_cell.angle_gamma   90.00
#
_symmetry.space_group_name_H-M   'P 1'
#
loop_
_entity.id
_entity.type
_entity.pdbx_description
1 polymer ?
#
loop_
_entity_poly.entity_id
_entity_poly.type
_entity_poly.pdbx_seq_one_letter_code
_entity_poly.pdbx_strand_id
1 'polypeptide(L)'
;MDATIQNIKTNKFAPVPEYIQGEFRQMLLAMINEDADKRPTAEELLDSELMQIYYRIEASKEKKVIEAEQKIKIYEQSQHQLDEKLKIAEEEKIKIEELKIEAESTKNLAEQKKVELDKAKKEAEDKVYKAEENMHLAEERAILAQPGNEQQRKKADELLKRCQIPCSVLKQIGEDLMKDVVGSEEEKKKIIQIQDYDAQLITRTFEGKEDDEGRRRIIQSGVIEGFLLIMEKRELNEIPRNISLAFANITHTNTSEITQLLYEKKPFPGLLRLLDHTDRFVASDGIASILNILIGGNNSTPKNSLHPHYETINGYGGIEMIMKLFRKNGSKYSKDRAAICIGHLFRAREINDKQMRVEIIRHLKTLVNDTDEWTKLNSKAALKSLGRNEINKAEIESGGFVIPD
;
A
#
# COMPACT_ATOMS: atom_id res chain seq x y z
N MET A 1 -58.80 75.97 37.17
CA MET A 1 -59.83 75.59 36.18
C MET A 1 -60.27 76.81 35.36
N ASP A 2 -60.47 77.97 35.99
CA ASP A 2 -60.89 79.20 35.29
C ASP A 2 -59.91 79.74 34.24
N ALA A 3 -58.59 79.69 34.48
CA ALA A 3 -57.58 80.17 33.54
C ALA A 3 -57.54 79.37 32.23
N THR A 4 -57.70 78.04 32.30
CA THR A 4 -57.75 77.17 31.11
C THR A 4 -59.01 77.44 30.28
N ILE A 5 -60.16 77.62 30.94
CA ILE A 5 -61.43 77.94 30.27
C ILE A 5 -61.37 79.33 29.63
N GLN A 6 -60.76 80.32 30.30
CA GLN A 6 -60.50 81.66 29.74
C GLN A 6 -59.60 81.60 28.51
N ASN A 7 -58.52 80.81 28.54
CA ASN A 7 -57.62 80.65 27.40
C ASN A 7 -58.30 79.98 26.20
N ILE A 8 -59.16 78.98 26.43
CA ILE A 8 -59.98 78.35 25.38
C ILE A 8 -60.97 79.37 24.78
N LYS A 9 -61.65 80.16 25.62
CA LYS A 9 -62.61 81.20 25.17
C LYS A 9 -61.96 82.38 24.43
N THR A 10 -60.68 82.64 24.68
CA THR A 10 -59.90 83.74 24.06
C THR A 10 -58.93 83.26 22.99
N ASN A 11 -59.02 81.98 22.61
CA ASN A 11 -58.17 81.32 21.62
C ASN A 11 -56.65 81.47 21.87
N LYS A 12 -56.25 81.47 23.15
CA LYS A 12 -54.86 81.66 23.58
C LYS A 12 -54.19 80.32 23.84
N PHE A 13 -53.39 79.85 22.89
CA PHE A 13 -52.61 78.62 23.02
C PHE A 13 -51.09 78.91 23.07
N ALA A 14 -50.32 77.98 23.63
CA ALA A 14 -48.87 78.06 23.62
C ALA A 14 -48.35 77.92 22.18
N PRO A 15 -47.38 78.75 21.73
CA PRO A 15 -46.85 78.66 20.38
C PRO A 15 -46.21 77.28 20.14
N VAL A 16 -46.40 76.75 18.93
CA VAL A 16 -45.75 75.48 18.52
C VAL A 16 -44.23 75.69 18.55
N PRO A 17 -43.46 74.82 19.23
CA PRO A 17 -42.01 74.95 19.33
C PRO A 17 -41.29 75.07 17.98
N GLU A 18 -40.21 75.85 17.92
CA GLU A 18 -39.50 76.17 16.67
C GLU A 18 -38.84 74.96 15.98
N TYR A 19 -38.54 73.90 16.73
CA TYR A 19 -37.99 72.65 16.19
C TYR A 19 -39.02 71.84 15.39
N ILE A 20 -40.31 72.14 15.53
CA ILE A 20 -41.39 71.52 14.74
C ILE A 20 -41.55 72.34 13.47
N GLN A 21 -41.20 71.73 12.33
CA GLN A 21 -41.13 72.39 11.02
C GLN A 21 -41.87 71.57 9.95
N GLY A 22 -42.07 72.17 8.78
CA GLY A 22 -42.66 71.49 7.62
C GLY A 22 -44.13 71.09 7.80
N GLU A 23 -44.53 70.03 7.10
CA GLU A 23 -45.91 69.51 7.03
C GLU A 23 -46.49 69.20 8.42
N PHE A 24 -45.69 68.64 9.34
CA PHE A 24 -46.14 68.32 10.70
C PHE A 24 -46.56 69.57 11.48
N ARG A 25 -45.83 70.68 11.32
CA ARG A 25 -46.18 71.97 11.93
C ARG A 25 -47.49 72.49 11.36
N GLN A 26 -47.66 72.41 10.03
CA GLN A 26 -48.87 72.87 9.34
C GLN A 26 -50.09 72.06 9.80
N MET A 27 -49.93 70.73 9.93
CA MET A 27 -50.94 69.82 10.43
C MET A 27 -51.38 70.18 11.86
N LEU A 28 -50.43 70.40 12.78
CA LEU A 28 -50.74 70.79 14.17
C LEU A 28 -51.46 72.14 14.26
N LEU A 29 -51.06 73.12 13.43
CA LEU A 29 -51.73 74.42 13.37
C LEU A 29 -53.16 74.32 12.80
N ALA A 30 -53.39 73.42 11.84
CA ALA A 30 -54.73 73.16 11.30
C ALA A 30 -55.66 72.49 12.34
N MET A 31 -55.12 71.60 13.18
CA MET A 31 -55.89 70.91 14.24
C MET A 31 -56.42 71.84 15.32
N ILE A 32 -55.74 72.96 15.59
CA ILE A 32 -56.11 73.93 16.63
C ILE A 32 -56.85 75.16 16.08
N ASN A 33 -57.39 75.07 14.86
CA ASN A 33 -58.12 76.15 14.23
C ASN A 33 -59.31 76.59 15.11
N GLU A 34 -59.56 77.90 15.18
CA GLU A 34 -60.68 78.46 15.95
C GLU A 34 -62.03 77.93 15.44
N ASP A 35 -62.14 77.86 14.12
CA ASP A 35 -63.31 77.41 13.39
C ASP A 35 -63.32 75.87 13.35
N ALA A 36 -64.34 75.28 13.98
CA ALA A 36 -64.45 73.83 14.12
C ALA A 36 -64.61 73.13 12.77
N ASP A 37 -65.29 73.76 11.80
CA ASP A 37 -65.54 73.19 10.47
C ASP A 37 -64.29 73.25 9.57
N LYS A 38 -63.26 74.01 9.97
CA LYS A 38 -61.96 74.10 9.27
C LYS A 38 -60.88 73.21 9.88
N ARG A 39 -61.18 72.51 10.98
CA ARG A 39 -60.25 71.53 11.54
C ARG A 39 -60.27 70.29 10.65
N PRO A 40 -59.10 69.72 10.33
CA PRO A 40 -59.05 68.49 9.56
C PRO A 40 -59.72 67.36 10.34
N THR A 41 -60.42 66.51 9.60
CA THR A 41 -60.99 65.28 10.13
C THR A 41 -59.88 64.28 10.48
N ALA A 42 -60.22 63.27 11.29
CA ALA A 42 -59.27 62.20 11.61
C ALA A 42 -58.81 61.42 10.36
N GLU A 43 -59.69 61.29 9.36
CA GLU A 43 -59.39 60.64 8.08
C GLU A 43 -58.37 61.45 7.27
N GLU A 44 -58.59 62.76 7.11
CA GLU A 44 -57.65 63.65 6.40
C GLU A 44 -56.26 63.72 7.06
N LEU A 45 -56.21 63.63 8.39
CA LEU A 45 -54.94 63.57 9.12
C LEU A 45 -54.19 62.26 8.87
N LEU A 46 -54.89 61.13 8.84
CA LEU A 46 -54.31 59.80 8.60
C LEU A 46 -53.91 59.61 7.13
N ASP A 47 -54.59 60.28 6.21
CA ASP A 47 -54.29 60.27 4.78
C ASP A 47 -53.20 61.27 4.37
N SER A 48 -52.71 62.10 5.30
CA SER A 48 -51.54 62.95 5.07
C SER A 48 -50.32 62.13 4.64
N GLU A 49 -49.49 62.71 3.77
CA GLU A 49 -48.30 62.04 3.24
C GLU A 49 -47.36 61.65 4.38
N LEU A 50 -47.21 62.54 5.38
CA LEU A 50 -46.43 62.27 6.58
C LEU A 50 -46.91 61.04 7.37
N MET A 51 -48.22 60.91 7.64
CA MET A 51 -48.73 59.76 8.40
C MET A 51 -48.67 58.46 7.60
N GLN A 52 -48.89 58.51 6.30
CA GLN A 52 -48.76 57.35 5.43
C GLN A 52 -47.30 56.85 5.36
N ILE A 53 -46.31 57.75 5.32
CA ILE A 53 -44.89 57.39 5.39
C ILE A 53 -44.55 56.78 6.76
N TYR A 54 -44.99 57.41 7.84
CA TYR A 54 -44.75 56.90 9.19
C TYR A 54 -45.36 55.49 9.38
N TYR A 55 -46.60 55.29 8.93
CA TYR A 55 -47.27 53.99 8.95
C TYR A 55 -46.46 52.93 8.18
N ARG A 56 -45.98 53.23 6.97
CA ARG A 56 -45.15 52.30 6.19
C ARG A 56 -43.83 51.95 6.89
N ILE A 57 -43.21 52.92 7.57
CA ILE A 57 -41.98 52.71 8.34
C ILE A 57 -42.25 51.77 9.51
N GLU A 58 -43.30 52.03 10.30
CA GLU A 58 -43.66 51.19 11.45
C GLU A 58 -44.07 49.79 11.01
N ALA A 59 -44.92 49.65 9.99
CA ALA A 59 -45.29 48.35 9.43
C ALA A 59 -44.08 47.58 8.89
N SER A 60 -43.12 48.29 8.25
CA SER A 60 -41.88 47.66 7.80
C SER A 60 -40.97 47.21 8.96
N LYS A 61 -40.92 47.96 10.07
CA LYS A 61 -40.16 47.56 11.26
C LYS A 61 -40.78 46.31 11.89
N GLU A 62 -42.09 46.30 12.06
CA GLU A 62 -42.83 45.16 12.61
C GLU A 62 -42.62 43.89 11.78
N LYS A 63 -42.70 44.01 10.44
CA LYS A 63 -42.40 42.89 9.54
C LYS A 63 -40.97 42.35 9.71
N LYS A 64 -39.98 43.23 9.85
CA LYS A 64 -38.57 42.83 10.06
C LYS A 64 -38.38 42.11 11.40
N VAL A 65 -39.10 42.51 12.45
CA VAL A 65 -39.06 41.83 13.76
C VAL A 65 -39.61 40.42 13.64
N ILE A 66 -40.78 40.26 13.00
CA ILE A 66 -41.40 38.95 12.77
C ILE A 66 -40.48 38.03 11.95
N GLU A 67 -39.88 38.55 10.89
CA GLU A 67 -38.92 37.79 10.07
C GLU A 67 -37.66 37.38 10.86
N ALA A 68 -37.18 38.23 11.77
CA ALA A 68 -36.05 37.91 12.63
C ALA A 68 -36.40 36.82 13.66
N GLU A 69 -37.57 36.89 14.29
CA GLU A 69 -38.06 35.87 15.23
C GLU A 69 -38.25 34.52 14.54
N GLN A 70 -38.77 34.49 13.33
CA GLN A 70 -38.90 33.26 12.53
C GLN A 70 -37.52 32.65 12.23
N LYS A 71 -36.53 33.47 11.86
CA LYS A 71 -35.16 32.99 11.61
C LYS A 71 -34.52 32.42 12.87
N ILE A 72 -34.71 33.07 14.02
CA ILE A 72 -34.22 32.57 15.32
C ILE A 72 -34.81 31.19 15.61
N LYS A 73 -36.13 31.03 15.45
CA LYS A 73 -36.80 29.75 15.68
C LYS A 73 -36.30 28.62 14.78
N ILE A 74 -36.05 28.91 13.50
CA ILE A 74 -35.47 27.94 12.55
C ILE A 74 -34.05 27.56 12.97
N TYR A 75 -33.26 28.53 13.42
CA TYR A 75 -31.89 28.29 13.88
C TYR A 75 -31.87 27.40 15.13
N GLU A 76 -32.72 27.68 16.12
CA GLU A 76 -32.86 26.87 17.34
C GLU A 76 -33.27 25.43 17.03
N GLN A 77 -34.23 25.22 16.11
CA GLN A 77 -34.62 23.89 15.66
C GLN A 77 -33.46 23.15 14.96
N SER A 78 -32.69 23.86 14.14
CA SER A 78 -31.52 23.29 13.45
C SER A 78 -30.40 22.91 14.43
N GLN A 79 -30.17 23.72 15.48
CA GLN A 79 -29.22 23.41 16.54
C GLN A 79 -29.64 22.17 17.34
N HIS A 80 -30.92 22.08 17.74
CA HIS A 80 -31.43 20.90 18.43
C HIS A 80 -31.25 19.61 17.61
N GLN A 81 -31.52 19.66 16.30
CA GLN A 81 -31.30 18.51 15.41
C GLN A 81 -29.81 18.13 15.28
N LEU A 82 -28.91 19.11 15.33
CA LEU A 82 -27.48 18.86 15.28
C LEU A 82 -26.98 18.20 16.57
N ASP A 83 -27.45 18.67 17.73
CA ASP A 83 -27.11 18.09 19.04
C ASP A 83 -27.59 16.65 19.17
N GLU A 84 -28.80 16.35 18.68
CA GLU A 84 -29.34 14.99 18.67
C GLU A 84 -28.50 14.05 17.78
N LYS A 85 -28.09 14.52 16.60
CA LYS A 85 -27.18 13.77 15.72
C LYS A 85 -25.80 13.54 16.35
N LEU A 86 -25.28 14.53 17.06
CA LEU A 86 -23.99 14.44 17.72
C LEU A 86 -24.01 13.37 18.82
N LYS A 87 -25.10 13.33 19.61
CA LYS A 87 -25.31 12.31 20.64
C LYS A 87 -25.36 10.90 20.06
N ILE A 88 -26.08 10.70 18.95
CA ILE A 88 -26.14 9.40 18.26
C ILE A 88 -24.75 8.99 17.77
N ALA A 89 -23.99 9.90 17.17
CA ALA A 89 -22.63 9.62 16.69
C ALA A 89 -21.66 9.26 17.83
N GLU A 90 -21.81 9.88 19.00
CA GLU A 90 -21.01 9.53 20.19
C GLU A 90 -21.35 8.13 20.72
N GLU A 91 -22.64 7.77 20.78
CA GLU A 91 -23.09 6.42 21.18
C GLU A 91 -22.59 5.34 20.19
N GLU A 92 -22.62 5.61 18.89
CA GLU A 92 -22.05 4.70 17.87
C GLU A 92 -20.54 4.54 18.02
N LYS A 93 -19.82 5.64 18.30
CA LYS A 93 -18.37 5.60 18.52
C LYS A 93 -17.99 4.73 19.71
N ILE A 94 -18.75 4.81 20.81
CA ILE A 94 -18.54 3.96 22.00
C ILE A 94 -18.75 2.48 21.64
N LYS A 95 -19.84 2.13 20.94
CA LYS A 95 -20.09 0.75 20.50
C LYS A 95 -18.99 0.20 19.58
N ILE A 96 -18.48 1.02 18.67
CA ILE A 96 -17.37 0.61 17.78
C ILE A 96 -16.11 0.32 18.60
N GLU A 97 -15.84 1.11 19.63
CA GLU A 97 -14.65 0.90 20.47
C GLU A 97 -14.78 -0.37 21.33
N GLU A 98 -15.96 -0.66 21.87
CA GLU A 98 -16.25 -1.92 22.57
C GLU A 98 -16.04 -3.13 21.66
N LEU A 99 -16.53 -3.08 20.42
CA LEU A 99 -16.34 -4.15 19.43
C LEU A 99 -14.86 -4.36 19.06
N LYS A 100 -14.06 -3.28 19.02
CA LYS A 100 -12.61 -3.42 18.79
C LYS A 100 -11.91 -4.13 19.95
N ILE A 101 -12.25 -3.78 21.18
CA ILE A 101 -11.68 -4.41 22.39
C ILE A 101 -12.00 -5.91 22.40
N GLU A 102 -13.25 -6.28 22.08
CA GLU A 102 -13.66 -7.68 21.99
C GLU A 102 -12.94 -8.43 20.86
N ALA A 103 -12.79 -7.81 19.69
CA ALA A 103 -12.03 -8.38 18.58
C ALA A 103 -10.55 -8.60 18.93
N GLU A 104 -9.92 -7.66 19.65
CA GLU A 104 -8.53 -7.77 20.09
C GLU A 104 -8.34 -8.85 21.15
N SER A 105 -9.27 -8.97 22.11
CA SER A 105 -9.30 -10.07 23.07
C SER A 105 -9.41 -11.44 22.38
N THR A 106 -10.29 -11.53 21.37
CA THR A 106 -10.48 -12.77 20.58
C THR A 106 -9.24 -13.13 19.77
N LYS A 107 -8.59 -12.13 19.17
CA LYS A 107 -7.33 -12.31 18.44
C LYS A 107 -6.22 -12.80 19.36
N ASN A 108 -6.05 -12.20 20.54
CA ASN A 108 -5.05 -12.61 21.52
C ASN A 108 -5.27 -14.05 21.99
N LEU A 109 -6.52 -14.46 22.20
CA LEU A 109 -6.86 -15.84 22.55
C LEU A 109 -6.53 -16.83 21.41
N ALA A 110 -6.79 -16.44 20.15
CA ALA A 110 -6.43 -17.25 18.99
C ALA A 110 -4.91 -17.39 18.83
N GLU A 111 -4.16 -16.32 19.08
CA GLU A 111 -2.70 -16.30 19.04
C GLU A 111 -2.08 -17.20 20.12
N GLN A 112 -2.61 -17.15 21.36
CA GLN A 112 -2.21 -18.07 22.42
C GLN A 112 -2.47 -19.54 22.06
N LYS A 113 -3.66 -19.86 21.52
CA LYS A 113 -3.97 -21.23 21.06
C LYS A 113 -3.05 -21.69 19.94
N LYS A 114 -2.65 -20.79 19.03
CA LYS A 114 -1.69 -21.10 17.97
C LYS A 114 -0.31 -21.44 18.55
N VAL A 115 0.17 -20.66 19.52
CA VAL A 115 1.45 -20.94 20.19
C VAL A 115 1.42 -22.29 20.93
N GLU A 116 0.31 -22.62 21.60
CA GLU A 116 0.15 -23.93 22.24
C GLU A 116 0.13 -25.07 21.22
N LEU A 117 -0.55 -24.88 20.08
CA LEU A 117 -0.58 -25.85 18.99
C LEU A 117 0.80 -26.07 18.38
N ASP A 118 1.56 -25.00 18.13
CA ASP A 118 2.92 -25.06 17.58
C ASP A 118 3.87 -25.77 18.55
N LYS A 119 3.73 -25.52 19.86
CA LYS A 119 4.48 -26.23 20.89
C LYS A 119 4.15 -27.73 20.92
N ALA A 120 2.86 -28.07 20.89
CA ALA A 120 2.41 -29.46 20.85
C ALA A 120 2.86 -30.19 19.57
N LYS A 121 2.86 -29.47 18.43
CA LYS A 121 3.35 -29.99 17.15
C LYS A 121 4.86 -30.26 17.20
N LYS A 122 5.65 -29.35 17.76
CA LYS A 122 7.09 -29.55 17.96
C LYS A 122 7.39 -30.73 18.88
N GLU A 123 6.65 -30.88 19.98
CA GLU A 123 6.78 -32.05 20.87
C GLU A 123 6.40 -33.36 20.19
N ALA A 124 5.43 -33.34 19.27
CA ALA A 124 5.07 -34.49 18.45
C ALA A 124 6.14 -34.81 17.39
N GLU A 125 6.68 -33.80 16.72
CA GLU A 125 7.78 -33.92 15.75
C GLU A 125 9.05 -34.48 16.41
N ASP A 126 9.41 -34.03 17.61
CA ASP A 126 10.56 -34.57 18.36
C ASP A 126 10.36 -36.04 18.76
N LYS A 127 9.12 -36.45 19.05
CA LYS A 127 8.77 -37.85 19.33
C LYS A 127 8.85 -38.69 18.06
N VAL A 128 8.39 -38.17 16.93
CA VAL A 128 8.49 -38.83 15.62
C VAL A 128 9.94 -38.97 15.19
N TYR A 129 10.76 -37.91 15.33
CA TYR A 129 12.18 -37.93 15.04
C TYR A 129 12.92 -39.02 15.83
N LYS A 130 12.67 -39.11 17.15
CA LYS A 130 13.26 -40.18 17.99
C LYS A 130 12.76 -41.57 17.61
N ALA A 131 11.53 -41.70 17.14
CA ALA A 131 10.99 -42.98 16.67
C ALA A 131 11.60 -43.39 15.32
N GLU A 132 11.77 -42.45 14.39
CA GLU A 132 12.40 -42.64 13.09
C GLU A 132 13.89 -42.95 13.22
N GLU A 133 14.62 -42.27 14.10
CA GLU A 133 16.02 -42.57 14.41
C GLU A 133 16.20 -44.01 14.92
N ASN A 134 15.33 -44.44 15.85
CA ASN A 134 15.32 -45.82 16.35
C ASN A 134 14.92 -46.85 15.28
N MET A 135 14.00 -46.49 14.38
CA MET A 135 13.57 -47.33 13.26
C MET A 135 14.64 -47.42 12.17
N HIS A 136 15.39 -46.34 11.92
CA HIS A 136 16.53 -46.31 11.00
C HIS A 136 17.72 -47.09 11.55
N LEU A 137 18.01 -47.03 12.86
CA LEU A 137 18.99 -47.91 13.50
C LEU A 137 18.60 -49.40 13.40
N ALA A 138 17.30 -49.70 13.43
CA ALA A 138 16.78 -51.05 13.21
C ALA A 138 16.83 -51.47 11.73
N GLU A 139 16.52 -50.56 10.79
CA GLU A 139 16.61 -50.80 9.35
C GLU A 139 18.07 -50.89 8.86
N GLU A 140 19.00 -50.10 9.38
CA GLU A 140 20.43 -50.16 9.05
C GLU A 140 21.03 -51.51 9.50
N ARG A 141 20.64 -51.99 10.68
CA ARG A 141 20.95 -53.37 11.15
C ARG A 141 20.32 -54.45 10.27
N ALA A 142 19.16 -54.20 9.66
CA ALA A 142 18.49 -55.13 8.76
C ALA A 142 19.04 -55.08 7.31
N ILE A 143 19.51 -53.92 6.85
CA ILE A 143 20.07 -53.68 5.52
C ILE A 143 21.50 -54.25 5.42
N LEU A 144 22.30 -54.16 6.49
CA LEU A 144 23.61 -54.83 6.57
C LEU A 144 23.50 -56.36 6.53
N ALA A 145 22.29 -56.93 6.65
CA ALA A 145 22.06 -58.36 6.73
C ALA A 145 21.67 -59.03 5.40
N GLN A 146 21.25 -58.33 4.33
CA GLN A 146 20.80 -59.01 3.10
C GLN A 146 21.05 -58.25 1.77
N PRO A 147 21.38 -58.97 0.67
CA PRO A 147 21.74 -58.39 -0.62
C PRO A 147 20.51 -58.02 -1.49
N GLY A 148 20.74 -57.09 -2.43
CA GLY A 148 19.76 -56.17 -3.01
C GLY A 148 18.57 -56.75 -3.79
N ASN A 149 17.50 -55.94 -3.92
CA ASN A 149 16.41 -56.16 -4.85
C ASN A 149 15.56 -54.89 -5.10
N GLU A 150 14.88 -54.90 -6.25
CA GLU A 150 14.01 -53.89 -6.90
C GLU A 150 13.04 -53.11 -5.99
N GLN A 151 12.73 -53.62 -4.80
CA GLN A 151 11.97 -52.94 -3.74
C GLN A 151 12.62 -51.63 -3.28
N GLN A 152 13.96 -51.54 -3.30
CA GLN A 152 14.71 -50.32 -2.96
C GLN A 152 14.48 -49.18 -3.97
N ARG A 153 14.24 -49.50 -5.24
CA ARG A 153 13.90 -48.50 -6.27
C ARG A 153 12.50 -47.93 -6.06
N LYS A 154 11.53 -48.78 -5.67
CA LYS A 154 10.18 -48.32 -5.28
C LYS A 154 10.18 -47.51 -3.98
N LYS A 155 11.02 -47.87 -3.01
CA LYS A 155 11.20 -47.11 -1.76
C LYS A 155 11.86 -45.74 -2.01
N ALA A 156 12.80 -45.66 -2.96
CA ALA A 156 13.40 -44.39 -3.41
C ALA A 156 12.40 -43.49 -4.16
N ASP A 157 11.54 -44.06 -5.00
CA ASP A 157 10.45 -43.32 -5.67
C ASP A 157 9.33 -42.87 -4.70
N GLU A 158 9.09 -43.62 -3.61
CA GLU A 158 8.19 -43.21 -2.52
C GLU A 158 8.80 -42.11 -1.62
N LEU A 159 10.12 -42.12 -1.40
CA LEU A 159 10.85 -41.05 -0.72
C LEU A 159 10.90 -39.75 -1.56
N LEU A 160 10.97 -39.86 -2.89
CA LEU A 160 10.84 -38.72 -3.81
C LEU A 160 9.44 -38.06 -3.75
N LYS A 161 8.42 -38.82 -3.31
CA LYS A 161 7.03 -38.37 -3.09
C LYS A 161 6.77 -37.75 -1.72
N ARG A 162 7.59 -38.03 -0.72
CA ARG A 162 7.53 -37.44 0.64
C ARG A 162 8.64 -36.39 0.75
N CYS A 163 8.31 -35.17 0.35
CA CYS A 163 9.12 -33.97 0.49
C CYS A 163 10.01 -34.02 1.73
N GLN A 164 11.33 -34.01 1.51
CA GLN A 164 12.37 -33.26 2.22
C GLN A 164 13.74 -33.82 1.74
N ILE A 165 14.55 -33.02 1.04
CA ILE A 165 15.97 -33.38 0.83
C ILE A 165 16.61 -33.52 2.23
N PRO A 166 17.30 -34.63 2.55
CA PRO A 166 17.98 -34.78 3.83
C PRO A 166 18.99 -33.66 4.07
N CYS A 167 19.14 -33.18 5.31
CA CYS A 167 20.09 -32.11 5.63
C CYS A 167 21.54 -32.47 5.26
N SER A 168 21.90 -33.76 5.32
CA SER A 168 23.21 -34.25 4.87
C SER A 168 23.43 -34.04 3.36
N VAL A 169 22.40 -34.27 2.55
CA VAL A 169 22.44 -34.04 1.10
C VAL A 169 22.50 -32.54 0.79
N LEU A 170 21.73 -31.72 1.51
CA LEU A 170 21.81 -30.26 1.36
C LEU A 170 23.20 -29.71 1.70
N LYS A 171 23.83 -30.25 2.74
CA LYS A 171 25.21 -29.89 3.11
C LYS A 171 26.20 -30.30 2.01
N GLN A 172 26.07 -31.51 1.47
CA GLN A 172 26.91 -31.99 0.36
C GLN A 172 26.77 -31.08 -0.87
N ILE A 173 25.53 -30.70 -1.25
CA ILE A 173 25.29 -29.76 -2.34
C ILE A 173 25.98 -28.42 -2.09
N GLY A 174 25.90 -27.89 -0.86
CA GLY A 174 26.59 -26.65 -0.49
C GLY A 174 28.11 -26.77 -0.66
N GLU A 175 28.71 -27.87 -0.20
CA GLU A 175 30.13 -28.17 -0.35
C GLU A 175 30.55 -28.32 -1.83
N ASP A 176 29.73 -28.98 -2.65
CA ASP A 176 29.99 -29.19 -4.07
C ASP A 176 29.89 -27.88 -4.88
N LEU A 177 28.92 -27.03 -4.58
CA LEU A 177 28.78 -25.69 -5.19
C LEU A 177 29.92 -24.74 -4.80
N MET A 178 30.50 -24.90 -3.61
CA MET A 178 31.64 -24.09 -3.15
C MET A 178 32.99 -24.50 -3.78
N LYS A 179 33.07 -25.64 -4.49
CA LYS A 179 34.31 -26.07 -5.14
C LYS A 179 34.66 -25.17 -6.32
N ASP A 180 35.87 -24.61 -6.28
CA ASP A 180 36.45 -23.89 -7.40
C ASP A 180 36.72 -24.82 -8.59
N VAL A 181 36.56 -24.29 -9.80
CA VAL A 181 36.79 -25.02 -11.05
C VAL A 181 38.27 -24.96 -11.42
N VAL A 182 39.08 -25.81 -10.77
CA VAL A 182 40.54 -25.89 -10.95
C VAL A 182 40.98 -27.29 -11.41
N GLY A 183 42.19 -27.39 -11.97
CA GLY A 183 42.79 -28.66 -12.41
C GLY A 183 42.82 -28.83 -13.93
N SER A 184 42.97 -30.09 -14.36
CA SER A 184 42.90 -30.51 -15.76
C SER A 184 41.50 -30.28 -16.36
N GLU A 185 41.39 -30.28 -17.69
CA GLU A 185 40.10 -30.08 -18.37
C GLU A 185 39.08 -31.17 -18.00
N GLU A 186 39.51 -32.42 -17.81
CA GLU A 186 38.65 -33.49 -17.32
C GLU A 186 38.17 -33.27 -15.89
N GLU A 187 39.01 -32.73 -15.00
CA GLU A 187 38.64 -32.42 -13.61
C GLU A 187 37.66 -31.26 -13.54
N LYS A 188 37.94 -30.16 -14.27
CA LYS A 188 37.02 -29.02 -14.38
C LYS A 188 35.64 -29.47 -14.87
N LYS A 189 35.61 -30.30 -15.91
CA LYS A 189 34.36 -30.84 -16.46
C LYS A 189 33.58 -31.66 -15.45
N LYS A 190 34.25 -32.49 -14.63
CA LYS A 190 33.60 -33.25 -13.56
C LYS A 190 33.02 -32.34 -12.48
N ILE A 191 33.76 -31.31 -12.05
CA ILE A 191 33.29 -30.34 -11.04
C ILE A 191 32.04 -29.62 -11.56
N ILE A 192 32.07 -29.12 -12.80
CA ILE A 192 30.93 -28.44 -13.41
C ILE A 192 29.73 -29.39 -13.51
N GLN A 193 29.93 -30.65 -13.90
CA GLN A 193 28.85 -31.64 -14.01
C GLN A 193 28.19 -31.95 -12.67
N ILE A 194 28.96 -32.05 -11.58
CA ILE A 194 28.43 -32.28 -10.23
C ILE A 194 27.55 -31.08 -9.83
N GLN A 195 28.08 -29.86 -9.96
CA GLN A 195 27.34 -28.64 -9.62
C GLN A 195 26.08 -28.45 -10.46
N ASP A 196 26.13 -28.83 -11.74
CA ASP A 196 24.98 -28.81 -12.63
C ASP A 196 23.90 -29.82 -12.18
N TYR A 197 24.30 -31.04 -11.81
CA TYR A 197 23.40 -32.06 -11.28
C TYR A 197 22.75 -31.62 -9.97
N ASP A 198 23.52 -31.03 -9.06
CA ASP A 198 23.01 -30.50 -7.79
C ASP A 198 21.99 -29.39 -8.03
N ALA A 199 22.27 -28.47 -8.94
CA ALA A 199 21.34 -27.40 -9.31
C ALA A 199 20.03 -27.95 -9.93
N GLN A 200 20.11 -29.02 -10.74
CA GLN A 200 18.92 -29.70 -11.25
C GLN A 200 18.11 -30.36 -10.14
N LEU A 201 18.77 -30.97 -9.15
CA LEU A 201 18.08 -31.56 -7.99
C LEU A 201 17.34 -30.48 -7.20
N ILE A 202 17.98 -29.33 -6.95
CA ILE A 202 17.33 -28.17 -6.32
C ILE A 202 16.14 -27.68 -7.16
N THR A 203 16.30 -27.56 -8.47
CA THR A 203 15.22 -27.14 -9.38
C THR A 203 13.99 -28.04 -9.26
N ARG A 204 14.15 -29.37 -9.41
CA ARG A 204 13.05 -30.35 -9.28
C ARG A 204 12.40 -30.32 -7.89
N THR A 205 13.13 -29.87 -6.88
CA THR A 205 12.64 -29.78 -5.51
C THR A 205 11.67 -28.61 -5.36
N PHE A 206 11.96 -27.44 -5.91
CA PHE A 206 11.17 -26.20 -5.66
C PHE A 206 10.31 -25.72 -6.82
N GLU A 207 10.54 -26.23 -8.04
CA GLU A 207 9.78 -25.82 -9.22
C GLU A 207 8.27 -26.03 -9.01
N GLY A 208 7.52 -24.93 -9.05
CA GLY A 208 6.07 -24.93 -8.88
C GLY A 208 5.57 -25.27 -7.46
N LYS A 209 6.44 -25.30 -6.44
CA LYS A 209 6.06 -25.70 -5.07
C LYS A 209 6.20 -24.57 -4.06
N GLU A 210 5.15 -24.36 -3.27
CA GLU A 210 5.18 -23.56 -2.04
C GLU A 210 5.75 -24.42 -0.90
N ASP A 211 7.05 -24.30 -0.67
CA ASP A 211 7.79 -25.07 0.35
C ASP A 211 8.76 -24.13 1.09
N ASP A 212 8.19 -23.34 2.00
CA ASP A 212 8.97 -22.37 2.77
C ASP A 212 9.92 -23.06 3.76
N GLU A 213 9.54 -24.23 4.31
CA GLU A 213 10.41 -25.01 5.19
C GLU A 213 11.63 -25.54 4.44
N GLY A 214 11.44 -26.10 3.24
CA GLY A 214 12.53 -26.51 2.37
C GLY A 214 13.47 -25.36 2.02
N ARG A 215 12.93 -24.17 1.72
CA ARG A 215 13.72 -22.97 1.46
C ARG A 215 14.50 -22.53 2.69
N ARG A 216 13.88 -22.54 3.88
CA ARG A 216 14.55 -22.19 5.14
C ARG A 216 15.74 -23.10 5.41
N ARG A 217 15.58 -24.42 5.20
CA ARG A 217 16.65 -25.40 5.37
C ARG A 217 17.79 -25.21 4.37
N ILE A 218 17.50 -24.89 3.10
CA ILE A 218 18.53 -24.58 2.10
C ILE A 218 19.35 -23.35 2.46
N ILE A 219 18.69 -22.31 2.98
CA ILE A 219 19.36 -21.09 3.40
C ILE A 219 20.27 -21.36 4.60
N GLN A 220 19.88 -22.28 5.49
CA GLN A 220 20.66 -22.68 6.66
C GLN A 220 21.80 -23.66 6.33
N SER A 221 21.75 -24.38 5.20
CA SER A 221 22.71 -25.43 4.86
C SER A 221 23.93 -24.96 4.05
N GLY A 222 24.07 -23.66 3.79
CA GLY A 222 25.21 -23.11 3.04
C GLY A 222 25.10 -23.22 1.51
N VAL A 223 23.95 -23.68 0.99
CA VAL A 223 23.73 -23.89 -0.45
C VAL A 223 23.64 -22.55 -1.19
N ILE A 224 23.02 -21.54 -0.57
CA ILE A 224 22.88 -20.19 -1.15
C ILE A 224 24.24 -19.57 -1.39
N GLU A 225 25.15 -19.69 -0.43
CA GLU A 225 26.52 -19.18 -0.52
C GLU A 225 27.27 -19.80 -1.70
N GLY A 226 27.12 -21.11 -1.94
CA GLY A 226 27.69 -21.78 -3.11
C GLY A 226 27.15 -21.23 -4.44
N PHE A 227 25.83 -21.06 -4.55
CA PHE A 227 25.23 -20.43 -5.73
C PHE A 227 25.74 -18.99 -5.96
N LEU A 228 25.79 -18.18 -4.91
CA LEU A 228 26.27 -16.80 -4.98
C LEU A 228 27.74 -16.72 -5.38
N LEU A 229 28.59 -17.60 -4.83
CA LEU A 229 30.00 -17.69 -5.18
C LEU A 229 30.19 -17.98 -6.67
N ILE A 230 29.45 -18.96 -7.21
CA ILE A 230 29.50 -19.30 -8.64
C ILE A 230 29.09 -18.09 -9.49
N MET A 231 27.97 -17.44 -9.17
CA MET A 231 27.48 -16.29 -9.94
C MET A 231 28.41 -15.08 -9.86
N GLU A 232 29.10 -14.88 -8.74
CA GLU A 232 29.99 -13.74 -8.54
C GLU A 232 31.38 -13.97 -9.16
N LYS A 233 31.95 -15.18 -9.04
CA LYS A 233 33.37 -15.44 -9.34
C LYS A 233 33.64 -16.22 -10.63
N ARG A 234 32.76 -17.13 -11.06
CA ARG A 234 32.99 -17.96 -12.26
C ARG A 234 32.94 -17.11 -13.52
N GLU A 235 33.76 -17.38 -14.54
CA GLU A 235 33.65 -16.70 -15.84
C GLU A 235 32.21 -16.67 -16.36
N LEU A 236 31.74 -15.50 -16.81
CA LEU A 236 30.30 -15.24 -16.98
C LEU A 236 29.66 -16.24 -17.95
N ASN A 237 30.31 -16.48 -19.09
CA ASN A 237 29.81 -17.40 -20.13
C ASN A 237 29.93 -18.88 -19.76
N GLU A 238 30.59 -19.22 -18.65
CA GLU A 238 30.73 -20.58 -18.14
C GLU A 238 29.70 -20.91 -17.04
N ILE A 239 28.83 -19.97 -16.68
CA ILE A 239 27.75 -20.22 -15.71
C ILE A 239 26.63 -20.98 -16.43
N PRO A 240 26.36 -22.26 -16.07
CA PRO A 240 25.30 -23.02 -16.72
C PRO A 240 23.93 -22.52 -16.26
N ARG A 241 22.94 -22.57 -17.16
CA ARG A 241 21.57 -22.13 -16.86
C ARG A 241 20.94 -22.83 -15.65
N ASN A 242 21.29 -24.08 -15.36
CA ASN A 242 20.74 -24.78 -14.20
C ASN A 242 21.08 -24.06 -12.89
N ILE A 243 22.24 -23.40 -12.80
CA ILE A 243 22.64 -22.60 -11.62
C ILE A 243 21.71 -21.41 -11.44
N SER A 244 21.46 -20.64 -12.51
CA SER A 244 20.56 -19.47 -12.44
C SER A 244 19.11 -19.87 -12.22
N LEU A 245 18.64 -20.94 -12.86
CA LEU A 245 17.27 -21.45 -12.74
C LEU A 245 16.98 -21.99 -11.34
N ALA A 246 17.90 -22.76 -10.77
CA ALA A 246 17.75 -23.29 -9.42
C ALA A 246 17.61 -22.15 -8.40
N PHE A 247 18.45 -21.12 -8.52
CA PHE A 247 18.38 -19.95 -7.67
C PHE A 247 17.06 -19.18 -7.85
N ALA A 248 16.60 -18.99 -9.09
CA ALA A 248 15.33 -18.35 -9.38
C ALA A 248 14.15 -19.08 -8.71
N ASN A 249 14.14 -20.42 -8.75
CA ASN A 249 13.12 -21.23 -8.07
C ASN A 249 13.16 -21.12 -6.55
N ILE A 250 14.35 -21.03 -5.95
CA ILE A 250 14.49 -20.78 -4.50
C ILE A 250 13.88 -19.42 -4.14
N THR A 251 14.20 -18.37 -4.90
CA THR A 251 13.68 -17.01 -4.63
C THR A 251 12.17 -16.88 -4.86
N HIS A 252 11.56 -17.79 -5.62
CA HIS A 252 10.13 -17.78 -5.88
C HIS A 252 9.37 -18.31 -4.65
N THR A 253 8.98 -17.40 -3.77
CA THR A 253 8.19 -17.61 -2.56
C THR A 253 7.27 -16.42 -2.34
N ASN A 254 6.14 -16.66 -1.67
CA ASN A 254 5.17 -15.63 -1.29
C ASN A 254 5.47 -15.04 0.11
N THR A 255 6.58 -15.45 0.74
CA THR A 255 6.87 -15.15 2.14
C THR A 255 8.00 -14.12 2.29
N SER A 256 7.70 -13.02 2.98
CA SER A 256 8.67 -11.94 3.24
C SER A 256 9.84 -12.38 4.12
N GLU A 257 9.64 -13.34 5.03
CA GLU A 257 10.70 -13.93 5.86
C GLU A 257 11.80 -14.57 5.01
N ILE A 258 11.42 -15.46 4.08
CA ILE A 258 12.38 -16.19 3.23
C ILE A 258 13.15 -15.22 2.32
N THR A 259 12.46 -14.24 1.72
CA THR A 259 13.12 -13.22 0.89
C THR A 259 14.06 -12.32 1.70
N GLN A 260 13.73 -12.01 2.95
CA GLN A 260 14.61 -11.29 3.87
C GLN A 260 15.87 -12.11 4.20
N LEU A 261 15.72 -13.40 4.51
CA LEU A 261 16.85 -14.30 4.77
C LEU A 261 17.76 -14.45 3.54
N LEU A 262 17.18 -14.49 2.33
CA LEU A 262 17.96 -14.49 1.08
C LEU A 262 18.70 -13.16 0.86
N TYR A 263 18.08 -12.03 1.19
CA TYR A 263 18.72 -10.71 1.12
C TYR A 263 19.93 -10.61 2.06
N GLU A 264 19.85 -11.18 3.26
CA GLU A 264 20.95 -11.20 4.24
C GLU A 264 22.20 -11.94 3.72
N LYS A 265 22.04 -12.86 2.75
CA LYS A 265 23.15 -13.53 2.06
C LYS A 265 23.85 -12.65 1.01
N LYS A 266 23.42 -11.39 0.85
CA LYS A 266 23.97 -10.40 -0.10
C LYS A 266 23.95 -10.87 -1.56
N PRO A 267 22.78 -11.17 -2.14
CA PRO A 267 22.69 -11.86 -3.41
C PRO A 267 22.96 -10.98 -4.64
N PHE A 268 22.87 -9.65 -4.50
CA PHE A 268 22.87 -8.74 -5.63
C PHE A 268 24.14 -8.69 -6.48
N PRO A 269 25.38 -8.76 -5.95
CA PRO A 269 26.59 -8.73 -6.78
C PRO A 269 26.61 -9.83 -7.87
N GLY A 270 26.36 -11.08 -7.48
CA GLY A 270 26.29 -12.20 -8.42
C GLY A 270 25.09 -12.10 -9.37
N LEU A 271 23.90 -11.78 -8.85
CA LEU A 271 22.69 -11.68 -9.66
C LEU A 271 22.74 -10.56 -10.71
N LEU A 272 23.30 -9.40 -10.36
CA LEU A 272 23.43 -8.27 -11.27
C LEU A 272 24.37 -8.60 -12.43
N ARG A 273 25.43 -9.37 -12.17
CA ARG A 273 26.37 -9.84 -13.20
C ARG A 273 25.71 -10.74 -14.23
N LEU A 274 24.72 -11.55 -13.84
CA LEU A 274 23.97 -12.41 -14.77
C LEU A 274 23.17 -11.61 -15.81
N LEU A 275 22.84 -10.35 -15.56
CA LEU A 275 22.04 -9.54 -16.49
C LEU A 275 22.77 -9.27 -17.81
N ASP A 276 24.11 -9.33 -17.80
CA ASP A 276 24.96 -9.16 -18.98
C ASP A 276 25.28 -10.49 -19.69
N HIS A 277 24.71 -11.61 -19.25
CA HIS A 277 24.96 -12.92 -19.84
C HIS A 277 24.49 -12.98 -21.31
N THR A 278 25.22 -13.74 -22.12
CA THR A 278 24.96 -13.93 -23.56
C THR A 278 23.72 -14.78 -23.80
N ASP A 279 23.54 -15.86 -23.03
CA ASP A 279 22.29 -16.61 -22.95
C ASP A 279 21.19 -15.77 -22.27
N ARG A 280 20.13 -15.49 -23.04
CA ARG A 280 18.96 -14.75 -22.58
C ARG A 280 18.22 -15.41 -21.41
N PHE A 281 18.29 -16.74 -21.28
CA PHE A 281 17.61 -17.45 -20.20
C PHE A 281 18.31 -17.22 -18.87
N VAL A 282 19.65 -17.29 -18.84
CA VAL A 282 20.44 -16.95 -17.64
C VAL A 282 20.17 -15.51 -17.19
N ALA A 283 20.17 -14.56 -18.13
CA ALA A 283 19.82 -13.17 -17.82
C ALA A 283 18.38 -13.02 -17.32
N SER A 284 17.44 -13.82 -17.85
CA SER A 284 16.03 -13.84 -17.42
C SER A 284 15.87 -14.39 -16.00
N ASP A 285 16.58 -15.46 -15.66
CA ASP A 285 16.58 -16.07 -14.33
C ASP A 285 17.20 -15.09 -13.31
N GLY A 286 18.28 -14.39 -13.69
CA GLY A 286 18.91 -13.35 -12.87
C GLY A 286 17.95 -12.20 -12.54
N ILE A 287 17.28 -11.60 -13.54
CA ILE A 287 16.34 -10.50 -13.29
C ILE A 287 15.08 -10.96 -12.53
N ALA A 288 14.62 -12.20 -12.76
CA ALA A 288 13.52 -12.77 -11.99
C ALA A 288 13.89 -12.94 -10.51
N SER A 289 15.10 -13.44 -10.22
CA SER A 289 15.61 -13.59 -8.86
C SER A 289 15.71 -12.24 -8.13
N ILE A 290 16.23 -11.21 -8.82
CA ILE A 290 16.29 -9.85 -8.28
C ILE A 290 14.88 -9.36 -7.95
N LEU A 291 13.94 -9.51 -8.88
CA LEU A 291 12.57 -9.04 -8.71
C LEU A 291 11.87 -9.69 -7.52
N ASN A 292 12.00 -11.02 -7.38
CA ASN A 292 11.40 -11.74 -6.25
C ASN A 292 11.90 -11.20 -4.90
N ILE A 293 13.21 -10.95 -4.78
CA ILE A 293 13.82 -10.39 -3.57
C ILE A 293 13.36 -8.94 -3.33
N LEU A 294 13.22 -8.14 -4.40
CA LEU A 294 12.69 -6.77 -4.30
C LEU A 294 11.23 -6.76 -3.83
N ILE A 295 10.36 -7.61 -4.38
CA ILE A 295 8.96 -7.74 -3.95
C ILE A 295 8.88 -8.04 -2.45
N GLY A 296 9.74 -8.95 -1.96
CA GLY A 296 9.89 -9.24 -0.52
C GLY A 296 10.18 -7.99 0.32
N GLY A 297 11.20 -7.22 -0.07
CA GLY A 297 11.55 -5.95 0.58
C GLY A 297 10.45 -4.89 0.47
N ASN A 298 9.71 -4.89 -0.64
CA ASN A 298 8.60 -3.98 -0.87
C ASN A 298 7.43 -4.25 0.09
N ASN A 299 7.22 -5.53 0.44
CA ASN A 299 6.18 -5.98 1.36
C ASN A 299 6.60 -5.89 2.84
N SER A 300 7.90 -5.85 3.15
CA SER A 300 8.41 -5.78 4.52
C SER A 300 8.44 -4.38 5.14
N THR A 301 8.14 -3.34 4.36
CA THR A 301 8.26 -1.94 4.78
C THR A 301 7.01 -1.13 4.43
N PRO A 302 6.71 -0.03 5.16
CA PRO A 302 5.53 0.79 4.90
C PRO A 302 5.48 1.29 3.46
N LYS A 303 4.27 1.26 2.92
CA LYS A 303 3.95 1.68 1.56
C LYS A 303 4.57 3.05 1.16
N ASN A 304 4.54 4.05 2.05
CA ASN A 304 5.06 5.40 1.76
C ASN A 304 6.55 5.61 2.02
N SER A 305 7.29 4.60 2.48
CA SER A 305 8.74 4.72 2.68
C SER A 305 9.51 4.40 1.39
N LEU A 306 10.77 4.82 1.34
CA LEU A 306 11.70 4.43 0.27
C LEU A 306 11.90 2.90 0.25
N HIS A 307 12.20 2.32 -0.92
CA HIS A 307 12.46 0.89 -1.02
C HIS A 307 13.72 0.48 -0.22
N PRO A 308 13.66 -0.54 0.66
CA PRO A 308 14.77 -0.86 1.57
C PRO A 308 16.04 -1.31 0.84
N HIS A 309 15.90 -1.91 -0.34
CA HIS A 309 17.04 -2.44 -1.11
C HIS A 309 17.60 -1.45 -2.16
N TYR A 310 17.05 -0.22 -2.26
CA TYR A 310 17.47 0.74 -3.29
C TYR A 310 18.95 1.07 -3.19
N GLU A 311 19.41 1.50 -2.01
CA GLU A 311 20.79 1.96 -1.82
C GLU A 311 21.80 0.84 -2.10
N THR A 312 21.48 -0.39 -1.71
CA THR A 312 22.32 -1.56 -1.97
C THR A 312 22.45 -1.84 -3.46
N ILE A 313 21.35 -1.87 -4.22
CA ILE A 313 21.40 -2.10 -5.68
C ILE A 313 22.11 -0.94 -6.39
N ASN A 314 21.80 0.29 -6.00
CA ASN A 314 22.42 1.48 -6.58
C ASN A 314 23.93 1.51 -6.32
N GLY A 315 24.38 1.11 -5.14
CA GLY A 315 25.80 1.02 -4.78
C GLY A 315 26.62 0.05 -5.64
N TYR A 316 25.97 -0.95 -6.25
CA TYR A 316 26.60 -1.88 -7.20
C TYR A 316 26.44 -1.46 -8.67
N GLY A 317 25.92 -0.25 -8.96
CA GLY A 317 25.58 0.17 -10.32
C GLY A 317 24.44 -0.64 -10.93
N GLY A 318 23.60 -1.26 -10.09
CA GLY A 318 22.58 -2.19 -10.52
C GLY A 318 21.43 -1.52 -11.26
N ILE A 319 21.18 -0.23 -11.03
CA ILE A 319 20.15 0.53 -11.76
C ILE A 319 20.51 0.61 -13.25
N GLU A 320 21.75 0.96 -13.57
CA GLU A 320 22.28 1.03 -14.93
C GLU A 320 22.27 -0.34 -15.60
N MET A 321 22.62 -1.40 -14.88
CA MET A 321 22.60 -2.77 -15.39
C MET A 321 21.17 -3.24 -15.73
N ILE A 322 20.20 -2.98 -14.85
CA ILE A 322 18.79 -3.30 -15.09
C ILE A 322 18.27 -2.48 -16.29
N MET A 323 18.63 -1.20 -16.40
CA MET A 323 18.25 -0.36 -17.54
C MET A 323 18.88 -0.82 -18.86
N LYS A 324 20.14 -1.28 -18.83
CA LYS A 324 20.80 -1.88 -19.99
C LYS A 324 20.05 -3.13 -20.46
N LEU A 325 19.65 -4.01 -19.54
CA LEU A 325 18.86 -5.20 -19.87
C LEU A 325 17.49 -4.83 -20.46
N PHE A 326 16.78 -3.87 -19.86
CA PHE A 326 15.51 -3.35 -20.35
C PHE A 326 15.62 -2.85 -21.79
N ARG A 327 16.64 -2.02 -22.08
CA ARG A 327 16.87 -1.44 -23.41
C ARG A 327 17.36 -2.46 -24.44
N LYS A 328 18.13 -3.48 -24.01
CA LYS A 328 18.55 -4.60 -24.85
C LYS A 328 17.35 -5.36 -25.42
N ASN A 329 16.22 -5.41 -24.70
CA ASN A 329 14.96 -6.01 -25.16
C ASN A 329 15.13 -7.45 -25.71
N GLY A 330 16.00 -8.24 -25.09
CA GLY A 330 16.35 -9.58 -25.57
C GLY A 330 15.24 -10.63 -25.39
N SER A 331 14.30 -10.40 -24.47
CA SER A 331 13.06 -11.16 -24.34
C SER A 331 11.98 -10.28 -23.70
N LYS A 332 10.70 -10.54 -24.03
CA LYS A 332 9.56 -9.89 -23.35
C LYS A 332 9.66 -10.11 -21.84
N TYR A 333 9.93 -11.36 -21.44
CA TYR A 333 10.06 -11.76 -20.04
C TYR A 333 11.08 -10.92 -19.25
N SER A 334 12.29 -10.75 -19.78
CA SER A 334 13.34 -10.01 -19.07
C SER A 334 13.10 -8.51 -19.11
N LYS A 335 12.58 -7.98 -20.22
CA LYS A 335 12.24 -6.56 -20.35
C LYS A 335 11.15 -6.15 -19.38
N ASP A 336 10.07 -6.91 -19.29
CA ASP A 336 8.94 -6.62 -18.40
C ASP A 336 9.41 -6.63 -16.94
N ARG A 337 10.17 -7.65 -16.55
CA ARG A 337 10.73 -7.76 -15.19
C ARG A 337 11.72 -6.65 -14.88
N ALA A 338 12.57 -6.25 -15.83
CA ALA A 338 13.47 -5.12 -15.64
C ALA A 338 12.70 -3.83 -15.36
N ALA A 339 11.62 -3.56 -16.11
CA ALA A 339 10.79 -2.40 -15.86
C ALA A 339 10.09 -2.44 -14.49
N ILE A 340 9.58 -3.61 -14.10
CA ILE A 340 8.95 -3.81 -12.78
C ILE A 340 9.97 -3.64 -11.65
N CYS A 341 11.20 -4.15 -11.79
CA CYS A 341 12.29 -3.94 -10.84
C CYS A 341 12.55 -2.44 -10.60
N ILE A 342 12.70 -1.66 -11.68
CA ILE A 342 12.90 -0.21 -11.57
C ILE A 342 11.70 0.44 -10.88
N GLY A 343 10.47 0.06 -11.23
CA GLY A 343 9.28 0.61 -10.61
C GLY A 343 9.18 0.36 -9.12
N HIS A 344 9.61 -0.81 -8.64
CA HIS A 344 9.71 -1.10 -7.20
C HIS A 344 10.86 -0.35 -6.54
N LEU A 345 12.05 -0.35 -7.14
CA LEU A 345 13.23 0.32 -6.58
C LEU A 345 12.99 1.81 -6.33
N PHE A 346 12.32 2.49 -7.26
CA PHE A 346 11.98 3.91 -7.15
C PHE A 346 10.66 4.16 -6.39
N ARG A 347 10.24 3.26 -5.51
CA ARG A 347 9.10 3.49 -4.62
C ARG A 347 9.28 4.78 -3.82
N ALA A 348 8.32 5.69 -3.95
CA ALA A 348 8.33 7.02 -3.32
C ALA A 348 9.60 7.85 -3.59
N ARG A 349 10.40 7.49 -4.61
CA ARG A 349 11.63 8.17 -5.01
C ARG A 349 11.49 8.71 -6.42
N GLU A 350 11.91 9.93 -6.66
CA GLU A 350 11.96 10.50 -8.01
C GLU A 350 12.95 9.71 -8.89
N ILE A 351 12.55 9.39 -10.12
CA ILE A 351 13.49 8.98 -11.16
C ILE A 351 14.05 10.25 -11.80
N ASN A 352 15.21 10.73 -11.36
CA ASN A 352 15.79 12.01 -11.84
C ASN A 352 16.08 12.02 -13.35
N ASP A 353 16.52 10.88 -13.91
CA ASP A 353 16.68 10.73 -15.36
C ASP A 353 15.31 10.73 -16.05
N LYS A 354 14.99 11.85 -16.70
CA LYS A 354 13.74 12.05 -17.43
C LYS A 354 13.52 10.99 -18.52
N GLN A 355 14.56 10.60 -19.26
CA GLN A 355 14.42 9.62 -20.33
C GLN A 355 14.10 8.25 -19.75
N MET A 356 14.83 7.81 -18.72
CA MET A 356 14.55 6.57 -18.00
C MET A 356 13.12 6.56 -17.43
N ARG A 357 12.70 7.65 -16.77
CA ARG A 357 11.36 7.79 -16.19
C ARG A 357 10.27 7.57 -17.24
N VAL A 358 10.39 8.27 -18.37
CA VAL A 358 9.46 8.19 -19.49
C VAL A 358 9.44 6.78 -20.11
N GLU A 359 10.61 6.17 -20.34
CA GLU A 359 10.73 4.82 -20.90
C GLU A 359 10.05 3.76 -20.03
N ILE A 360 10.35 3.77 -18.73
CA ILE A 360 9.84 2.79 -17.78
C ILE A 360 8.34 2.95 -17.55
N ILE A 361 7.86 4.18 -17.28
CA ILE A 361 6.44 4.43 -17.03
C ILE A 361 5.62 4.07 -18.27
N ARG A 362 6.07 4.45 -19.48
CA ARG A 362 5.40 4.08 -20.71
C ARG A 362 5.29 2.55 -20.86
N HIS A 363 6.38 1.83 -20.62
CA HIS A 363 6.36 0.36 -20.72
C HIS A 363 5.41 -0.26 -19.70
N LEU A 364 5.50 0.15 -18.42
CA LEU A 364 4.62 -0.34 -17.36
C LEU A 364 3.14 -0.06 -17.64
N LYS A 365 2.79 1.10 -18.23
CA LYS A 365 1.41 1.40 -18.68
C LYS A 365 0.90 0.37 -19.69
N THR A 366 1.73 -0.16 -20.57
CA THR A 366 1.29 -1.21 -21.52
C THR A 366 1.02 -2.55 -20.85
N LEU A 367 1.67 -2.82 -19.72
CA LEU A 367 1.58 -4.09 -19.00
C LEU A 367 0.35 -4.20 -18.08
N VAL A 368 -0.35 -3.10 -17.79
CA VAL A 368 -1.52 -3.13 -16.89
C VAL A 368 -2.72 -3.91 -17.45
N ASN A 369 -2.67 -4.27 -18.73
CA ASN A 369 -3.64 -5.10 -19.44
C ASN A 369 -2.99 -6.35 -20.05
N ASP A 370 -1.83 -6.78 -19.53
CA ASP A 370 -1.16 -7.98 -20.02
C ASP A 370 -2.04 -9.23 -19.80
N THR A 371 -1.93 -10.20 -20.72
CA THR A 371 -2.61 -11.49 -20.61
C THR A 371 -2.07 -12.35 -19.48
N ASP A 372 -0.81 -12.15 -19.09
CA ASP A 372 -0.22 -12.80 -17.92
C ASP A 372 -0.64 -12.05 -16.65
N GLU A 373 -1.46 -12.70 -15.82
CA GLU A 373 -1.99 -12.13 -14.57
C GLU A 373 -0.88 -11.63 -13.65
N TRP A 374 0.23 -12.36 -13.55
CA TRP A 374 1.34 -11.98 -12.69
C TRP A 374 1.98 -10.67 -13.16
N THR A 375 2.26 -10.54 -14.46
CA THR A 375 2.83 -9.32 -15.06
C THR A 375 1.88 -8.13 -14.92
N LYS A 376 0.58 -8.37 -15.13
CA LYS A 376 -0.47 -7.37 -14.93
C LYS A 376 -0.51 -6.82 -13.50
N LEU A 377 -0.52 -7.70 -12.50
CA LEU A 377 -0.58 -7.30 -11.10
C LEU A 377 0.69 -6.57 -10.65
N ASN A 378 1.86 -7.08 -11.03
CA ASN A 378 3.14 -6.49 -10.64
C ASN A 378 3.42 -5.16 -11.35
N SER A 379 2.99 -4.99 -12.60
CA SER A 379 3.11 -3.68 -13.29
C SER A 379 2.22 -2.62 -12.66
N LYS A 380 0.98 -2.95 -12.25
CA LYS A 380 0.13 -2.07 -11.45
C LYS A 380 0.78 -1.71 -10.12
N ALA A 381 1.34 -2.69 -9.41
CA ALA A 381 2.03 -2.46 -8.14
C ALA A 381 3.28 -1.57 -8.29
N ALA A 382 4.03 -1.74 -9.38
CA ALA A 382 5.18 -0.91 -9.74
C ALA A 382 4.76 0.54 -10.04
N LEU A 383 3.71 0.76 -10.84
CA LEU A 383 3.16 2.11 -11.09
C LEU A 383 2.65 2.76 -9.79
N LYS A 384 1.92 2.01 -8.95
CA LYS A 384 1.47 2.47 -7.63
C LYS A 384 2.66 2.80 -6.71
N SER A 385 3.81 2.13 -6.86
CA SER A 385 5.03 2.42 -6.10
C SER A 385 5.71 3.71 -6.57
N LEU A 386 5.84 3.89 -7.89
CA LEU A 386 6.39 5.09 -8.51
C LEU A 386 5.55 6.35 -8.22
N GLY A 387 4.22 6.23 -8.35
CA GLY A 387 3.27 7.34 -8.19
C GLY A 387 3.14 7.90 -6.77
N ARG A 388 3.89 7.36 -5.80
CA ARG A 388 4.03 7.94 -4.46
C ARG A 388 4.94 9.16 -4.45
N ASN A 389 5.72 9.37 -5.50
CA ASN A 389 6.47 10.59 -5.73
C ASN A 389 5.73 11.45 -6.77
N GLU A 390 5.57 12.74 -6.50
CA GLU A 390 4.75 13.64 -7.32
C GLU A 390 5.25 13.79 -8.77
N ILE A 391 6.56 13.79 -9.00
CA ILE A 391 7.13 13.95 -10.36
C ILE A 391 6.87 12.70 -11.19
N ASN A 392 7.05 11.52 -10.60
CA ASN A 392 6.71 10.26 -11.26
C ASN A 392 5.19 10.16 -11.49
N LYS A 393 4.39 10.58 -10.51
CA LYS A 393 2.92 10.57 -10.59
C LYS A 393 2.42 11.43 -11.75
N ALA A 394 2.94 12.65 -11.92
CA ALA A 394 2.60 13.50 -13.05
C ALA A 394 2.89 12.84 -14.42
N GLU A 395 4.00 12.10 -14.53
CA GLU A 395 4.32 11.33 -15.74
C GLU A 395 3.36 10.12 -15.94
N ILE A 396 2.96 9.46 -14.85
CA ILE A 396 1.97 8.37 -14.88
C ILE A 396 0.60 8.90 -15.32
N GLU A 397 0.14 10.03 -14.82
CA GLU A 397 -1.17 10.59 -15.14
C GLU A 397 -1.20 11.28 -16.52
N SER A 398 -0.02 11.51 -17.12
CA SER A 398 0.09 12.11 -18.46
C SER A 398 -0.70 11.32 -19.51
N GLY A 399 -1.43 12.05 -20.34
CA GLY A 399 -2.35 11.48 -21.33
C GLY A 399 -3.67 10.96 -20.75
N GLY A 400 -4.02 11.33 -19.50
CA GLY A 400 -5.26 10.90 -18.86
C GLY A 400 -5.26 9.44 -18.40
N PHE A 401 -4.07 8.84 -18.27
CA PHE A 401 -3.94 7.46 -17.84
C PHE A 401 -4.25 7.33 -16.34
N VAL A 402 -5.15 6.41 -16.01
CA VAL A 402 -5.48 6.03 -14.63
C VAL A 402 -5.07 4.57 -14.45
N ILE A 403 -4.35 4.27 -13.36
CA ILE A 403 -3.97 2.88 -13.05
C ILE A 403 -5.27 2.12 -12.76
N PRO A 404 -5.61 1.07 -13.54
CA PRO A 404 -6.82 0.30 -13.28
C PRO A 404 -6.73 -0.40 -11.93
N ASP A 405 -7.87 -0.54 -11.24
CA ASP A 405 -7.96 -1.12 -9.90
C ASP A 405 -7.22 -2.46 -9.76
#